data_AF-A0A378MCP4-F1
#
_entry.id   AF-A0A378MCP4-F1
#
_cell.length_a   1.000
_cell.length_b   1.000
_cell.length_c   1.000
_cell.angle_alpha   90.00
_cell.angle_beta   90.00
_cell.angle_gamma   90.00
#
_symmetry.space_group_name_H-M   'P 1'
#
loop_
_entity.id
_entity.type
_entity.pdbx_description
1 polymer ?
#
loop_
_entity_poly.entity_id
_entity_poly.type
_entity_poly.pdbx_seq_one_letter_code
_entity_poly.pdbx_strand_id
1 'polypeptide(L)'
;MKLTVIGLGYIGLPTGLLFASKGVDVVGVDINSNVVEGLNNGKLHIEETGMEELLHASLAAGNFKASLEVETADYYIVAVPTPYLPDNSCDLSYMKEAIAKLKDVLKKGDTIIIESTIAPRTMEDVAAPMIAAYGYEIGENIFLAHCPERVLPGKIIEEMVHNNRIIGGITPNCAKKAKELYLTLVKGEIFETKASTAEMSKLMENTYRDVNIALANELVKISDSLGINALDVIQLANEHPRVNIHFPGPGVGGHCLAVDPYFIVASDRADAKLIAISREINSSMPAFVIGKAKKIMAAKNGKRITVLGLTYKGNIDDIRESPALEIYHQLKRETDFEIVAQDSHVNLDWVEADIKKH
;
A
#
# COMPACT_ATOMS: atom_id res chain seq x y z
N MET A 1 -10.23 -27.04 -6.75
CA MET A 1 -9.30 -25.94 -7.02
C MET A 1 -8.60 -25.64 -5.72
N LYS A 2 -7.27 -25.67 -5.73
CA LYS A 2 -6.42 -25.35 -4.58
C LYS A 2 -5.64 -24.07 -4.87
N LEU A 3 -5.54 -23.20 -3.86
CA LEU A 3 -4.86 -21.91 -3.92
C LEU A 3 -3.86 -21.81 -2.78
N THR A 4 -2.63 -21.39 -3.08
CA THR A 4 -1.64 -21.02 -2.06
C THR A 4 -1.45 -19.50 -2.09
N VAL A 5 -1.61 -18.82 -0.95
CA VAL A 5 -1.39 -17.36 -0.82
C VAL A 5 -0.15 -17.12 0.03
N ILE A 6 0.86 -16.44 -0.50
CA ILE A 6 2.14 -16.18 0.15
C ILE A 6 2.20 -14.73 0.61
N GLY A 7 2.36 -14.53 1.92
CA GLY A 7 2.26 -13.26 2.62
C GLY A 7 0.85 -13.06 3.18
N LEU A 8 0.69 -13.13 4.50
CA LEU A 8 -0.62 -13.06 5.16
C LEU A 8 -0.89 -11.72 5.84
N GLY A 9 -0.37 -10.63 5.28
CA GLY A 9 -0.66 -9.28 5.76
C GLY A 9 -2.05 -8.77 5.33
N TYR A 10 -2.20 -7.44 5.32
CA TYR A 10 -3.44 -6.72 4.98
C TYR A 10 -4.02 -7.01 3.59
N ILE A 11 -3.24 -7.59 2.68
CA ILE A 11 -3.71 -7.96 1.33
C ILE A 11 -3.93 -9.47 1.25
N GLY A 12 -2.88 -10.26 1.45
CA GLY A 12 -2.96 -11.70 1.21
C GLY A 12 -3.90 -12.46 2.15
N LEU A 13 -4.02 -12.08 3.43
CA LEU A 13 -4.95 -12.77 4.33
C LEU A 13 -6.42 -12.55 3.94
N PRO A 14 -6.91 -11.31 3.74
CA PRO A 14 -8.25 -11.08 3.19
C PRO A 14 -8.48 -11.80 1.85
N THR A 15 -7.53 -11.74 0.91
CA THR A 15 -7.62 -12.44 -0.38
C THR A 15 -7.82 -13.95 -0.18
N GLY A 16 -6.99 -14.58 0.66
CA GLY A 16 -7.07 -16.01 0.94
C GLY A 16 -8.38 -16.42 1.61
N LEU A 17 -8.83 -15.68 2.63
CA LEU A 17 -10.09 -15.98 3.32
C LEU A 17 -11.32 -15.78 2.42
N LEU A 18 -11.29 -14.79 1.54
CA LEU A 18 -12.36 -14.56 0.58
C LEU A 18 -12.49 -15.71 -0.41
N PHE A 19 -11.39 -16.23 -0.96
CA PHE A 19 -11.43 -17.43 -1.79
C PHE A 19 -11.89 -18.66 -0.99
N ALA A 20 -11.43 -18.84 0.24
CA ALA A 20 -11.87 -19.94 1.11
C ALA A 20 -13.39 -19.89 1.37
N SER A 21 -13.97 -18.69 1.51
CA SER A 21 -15.42 -18.48 1.65
C SER A 21 -16.23 -18.89 0.41
N LYS A 22 -15.57 -19.00 -0.75
CA LYS A 22 -16.15 -19.50 -2.01
C LYS A 22 -15.91 -21.00 -2.21
N GLY A 23 -15.41 -21.71 -1.21
CA GLY A 23 -15.16 -23.15 -1.28
C GLY A 23 -13.83 -23.54 -1.94
N VAL A 24 -12.92 -22.60 -2.12
CA VAL A 24 -11.55 -22.89 -2.58
C VAL A 24 -10.75 -23.48 -1.42
N ASP A 25 -9.96 -24.53 -1.66
CA ASP A 25 -9.00 -25.05 -0.67
C ASP A 25 -7.79 -24.11 -0.62
N VAL A 26 -7.67 -23.33 0.45
CA VAL A 26 -6.67 -22.27 0.59
C VAL A 26 -5.61 -22.62 1.63
N VAL A 27 -4.35 -22.55 1.21
CA VAL A 27 -3.18 -22.56 2.10
C VAL A 27 -2.61 -21.14 2.17
N GLY A 28 -2.75 -20.51 3.33
CA GLY A 28 -2.06 -19.26 3.62
C GLY A 28 -0.63 -19.53 4.09
N VAL A 29 0.37 -18.85 3.53
CA VAL A 29 1.78 -19.04 3.86
C VAL A 29 2.37 -17.74 4.37
N ASP A 30 2.95 -17.77 5.57
CA ASP A 30 3.70 -16.64 6.12
C ASP A 30 5.00 -17.12 6.78
N ILE A 31 6.01 -16.27 6.84
CA ILE A 31 7.29 -16.61 7.49
C ILE A 31 7.22 -16.47 9.01
N ASN A 32 6.22 -15.75 9.53
CA ASN A 32 6.06 -15.51 10.95
C ASN A 32 5.24 -16.63 11.61
N SER A 33 5.88 -17.46 12.44
CA SER A 33 5.22 -18.56 13.16
C SER A 33 4.08 -18.09 14.06
N ASN A 34 4.18 -16.91 14.66
CA ASN A 34 3.12 -16.36 15.50
C ASN A 34 1.86 -16.02 14.69
N VAL A 35 2.03 -15.55 13.45
CA VAL A 35 0.91 -15.30 12.52
C VAL A 35 0.25 -16.62 12.15
N VAL A 36 1.05 -17.62 11.76
CA VAL A 36 0.55 -18.94 11.36
C VAL A 36 -0.20 -19.64 12.51
N GLU A 37 0.39 -19.69 13.70
CA GLU A 37 -0.24 -20.29 14.87
C GLU A 37 -1.48 -19.51 15.31
N GLY A 38 -1.44 -18.18 15.29
CA GLY A 38 -2.58 -17.33 15.60
C GLY A 38 -3.77 -17.64 14.69
N LEU A 39 -3.55 -17.61 13.37
CA LEU A 39 -4.60 -17.84 12.37
C LEU A 39 -5.20 -19.24 12.47
N ASN A 40 -4.39 -20.28 12.63
CA ASN A 40 -4.89 -21.65 12.80
C ASN A 40 -5.70 -21.82 14.10
N ASN A 41 -5.48 -20.97 15.10
CA ASN A 41 -6.28 -20.90 16.33
C ASN A 41 -7.44 -19.90 16.26
N GLY A 42 -7.78 -19.39 15.07
CA GLY A 42 -8.87 -18.44 14.87
C GLY A 42 -8.57 -17.02 15.36
N LYS A 43 -7.31 -16.63 15.55
CA LYS A 43 -6.90 -15.29 16.00
C LYS A 43 -6.30 -14.49 14.85
N LEU A 44 -6.84 -13.31 14.61
CA LEU A 44 -6.30 -12.35 13.63
C LEU A 44 -5.13 -11.56 14.21
N HIS A 45 -4.22 -11.15 13.33
CA HIS A 45 -3.12 -10.23 13.62
C HIS A 45 -3.26 -8.89 12.87
N ILE A 46 -4.37 -8.72 12.13
CA ILE A 46 -4.76 -7.48 11.47
C ILE A 46 -6.17 -7.09 11.92
N GLU A 47 -6.44 -5.80 11.91
CA GLU A 47 -7.76 -5.25 12.24
C GLU A 47 -8.50 -4.86 10.96
N GLU A 48 -9.64 -5.50 10.71
CA GLU A 48 -10.52 -5.20 9.57
C GLU A 48 -11.92 -5.77 9.85
N THR A 49 -12.96 -4.99 9.53
CA THR A 49 -14.34 -5.36 9.85
C THR A 49 -14.77 -6.63 9.11
N GLY A 50 -15.33 -7.61 9.83
CA GLY A 50 -15.86 -8.86 9.27
C GLY A 50 -14.81 -9.95 9.01
N MET A 51 -13.52 -9.67 9.20
CA MET A 51 -12.45 -10.66 8.97
C MET A 51 -12.46 -11.81 9.98
N GLU A 52 -12.85 -11.57 11.23
CA GLU A 52 -12.81 -12.60 12.28
C GLU A 52 -13.86 -13.67 12.02
N GLU A 53 -15.09 -13.25 11.69
CA GLU A 53 -16.18 -14.12 11.26
C GLU A 53 -15.80 -14.92 10.02
N LEU A 54 -15.15 -14.27 9.05
CA LEU A 54 -14.68 -14.92 7.82
C LEU A 54 -13.61 -15.99 8.10
N LEU A 55 -12.64 -15.70 8.98
CA LEU A 55 -11.61 -16.65 9.39
C LEU A 55 -12.24 -17.87 10.06
N HIS A 56 -13.12 -17.67 11.04
CA HIS A 56 -13.75 -18.76 11.78
C HIS A 56 -14.61 -19.63 10.86
N ALA A 57 -15.38 -19.00 9.96
CA ALA A 57 -16.18 -19.72 8.97
C ALA A 57 -15.30 -20.56 8.02
N SER A 58 -14.21 -20.00 7.51
CA SER A 58 -13.29 -20.69 6.59
C SER A 58 -12.55 -21.85 7.28
N LEU A 59 -12.14 -21.69 8.54
CA LEU A 59 -11.54 -22.76 9.35
C LEU A 59 -12.56 -23.87 9.66
N ALA A 60 -13.77 -23.51 10.07
CA ALA A 60 -14.83 -24.47 10.38
C ALA A 60 -15.26 -25.28 9.15
N ALA A 61 -15.25 -24.66 7.96
CA ALA A 61 -15.49 -25.33 6.70
C ALA A 61 -14.32 -26.21 6.22
N GLY A 62 -13.13 -26.07 6.82
CA GLY A 62 -11.92 -26.79 6.40
C GLY A 62 -11.31 -26.27 5.08
N ASN A 63 -11.70 -25.07 4.65
CA ASN A 63 -11.26 -24.47 3.38
C ASN A 63 -10.04 -23.55 3.54
N PHE A 64 -9.58 -23.31 4.77
CA PHE A 64 -8.41 -22.49 5.04
C PHE A 64 -7.51 -23.16 6.07
N LYS A 65 -6.21 -23.08 5.84
CA LYS A 65 -5.17 -23.34 6.86
C LYS A 65 -3.98 -22.41 6.63
N ALA A 66 -3.31 -22.01 7.70
CA ALA A 66 -2.04 -21.29 7.64
C ALA A 66 -0.85 -22.26 7.77
N SER A 67 0.27 -21.94 7.10
CA SER A 67 1.49 -22.75 7.04
C SER A 67 2.74 -21.86 6.99
N LEU A 68 3.88 -22.39 7.45
CA LEU A 68 5.20 -21.78 7.24
C LEU A 68 5.80 -22.13 5.87
N GLU A 69 5.34 -23.25 5.31
CA GLU A 69 5.86 -23.83 4.07
C GLU A 69 4.83 -23.75 2.95
N VAL A 70 5.33 -23.54 1.73
CA VAL A 70 4.51 -23.52 0.53
C VAL A 70 4.06 -24.94 0.19
N GLU A 71 2.77 -25.09 -0.12
CA GLU A 71 2.21 -26.35 -0.60
C GLU A 71 1.88 -26.27 -2.09
N THR A 72 1.90 -27.41 -2.78
CA THR A 72 1.39 -27.52 -4.16
C THR A 72 -0.07 -27.10 -4.23
N ALA A 73 -0.40 -26.31 -5.25
CA ALA A 73 -1.72 -25.77 -5.57
C ALA A 73 -1.88 -25.58 -7.09
N ASP A 74 -3.10 -25.28 -7.55
CA ASP A 74 -3.37 -24.93 -8.94
C ASP A 74 -3.03 -23.44 -9.22
N TYR A 75 -3.20 -22.61 -8.19
CA TYR A 75 -2.94 -21.17 -8.20
C TYR A 75 -2.02 -20.77 -7.05
N TYR A 76 -1.14 -19.80 -7.28
CA TYR A 76 -0.27 -19.19 -6.29
C TYR A 76 -0.42 -17.68 -6.34
N ILE A 77 -0.80 -17.04 -5.23
CA ILE A 77 -0.84 -15.58 -5.10
C ILE A 77 0.34 -15.13 -4.24
N VAL A 78 1.10 -14.14 -4.72
CA VAL A 78 2.23 -13.53 -3.99
C VAL A 78 1.85 -12.12 -3.57
N ALA A 79 1.59 -11.95 -2.28
CA ALA A 79 1.14 -10.71 -1.61
C ALA A 79 2.09 -10.33 -0.46
N VAL A 80 3.39 -10.31 -0.77
CA VAL A 80 4.47 -9.96 0.17
C VAL A 80 4.79 -8.46 0.10
N PRO A 81 5.40 -7.87 1.16
CA PRO A 81 5.77 -6.47 1.10
C PRO A 81 6.84 -6.20 0.05
N THR A 82 6.79 -5.01 -0.53
CA THR A 82 7.75 -4.47 -1.50
C THR A 82 8.17 -3.07 -1.05
N PRO A 83 8.99 -2.96 0.00
CA PRO A 83 9.48 -1.67 0.49
C PRO A 83 10.41 -1.01 -0.54
N TYR A 84 10.92 0.17 -0.24
CA TYR A 84 11.94 0.82 -1.06
C TYR A 84 13.33 0.70 -0.44
N LEU A 85 14.34 0.62 -1.29
CA LEU A 85 15.75 0.62 -0.93
C LEU A 85 16.24 2.06 -0.65
N PRO A 86 17.44 2.26 -0.07
CA PRO A 86 17.97 3.61 0.20
C PRO A 86 18.10 4.53 -1.03
N ASP A 87 18.15 3.96 -2.24
CA ASP A 87 18.15 4.70 -3.51
C ASP A 87 16.72 4.97 -4.06
N ASN A 88 15.70 4.63 -3.27
CA ASN A 88 14.27 4.66 -3.56
C ASN A 88 13.78 3.69 -4.66
N SER A 89 14.60 2.73 -5.08
CA SER A 89 14.14 1.64 -5.94
C SER A 89 13.29 0.62 -5.17
N CYS A 90 12.46 -0.14 -5.88
CA CYS A 90 11.61 -1.18 -5.28
C CYS A 90 12.47 -2.35 -4.79
N ASP A 91 12.35 -2.68 -3.50
CA ASP A 91 12.96 -3.88 -2.93
C ASP A 91 12.15 -5.12 -3.30
N LEU A 92 12.67 -5.86 -4.27
CA LEU A 92 12.08 -7.08 -4.77
C LEU A 92 12.54 -8.35 -4.02
N SER A 93 13.34 -8.23 -2.95
CA SER A 93 13.90 -9.39 -2.23
C SER A 93 12.82 -10.36 -1.75
N TYR A 94 11.80 -9.86 -1.05
CA TYR A 94 10.67 -10.65 -0.56
C TYR A 94 9.91 -11.37 -1.68
N MET A 95 9.65 -10.68 -2.79
CA MET A 95 8.97 -11.28 -3.95
C MET A 95 9.83 -12.38 -4.59
N LYS A 96 11.13 -12.14 -4.75
CA LYS A 96 12.08 -13.11 -5.30
C LYS A 96 12.18 -14.35 -4.41
N GLU A 97 12.21 -14.18 -3.09
CA GLU A 97 12.20 -15.29 -2.13
C GLU A 97 10.89 -16.08 -2.20
N ALA A 98 9.74 -15.40 -2.28
CA ALA A 98 8.44 -16.05 -2.45
C ALA A 98 8.39 -16.89 -3.74
N ILE A 99 8.85 -16.33 -4.87
CA ILE A 99 8.95 -17.04 -6.15
C ILE A 99 9.93 -18.22 -6.05
N ALA A 100 11.06 -18.06 -5.37
CA ALA A 100 12.05 -19.13 -5.20
C ALA A 100 11.47 -20.35 -4.48
N LYS A 101 10.62 -20.14 -3.47
CA LYS A 101 9.91 -21.23 -2.77
C LYS A 101 8.94 -22.00 -3.67
N LEU A 102 8.51 -21.43 -4.79
CA LEU A 102 7.62 -22.10 -5.74
C LEU A 102 8.34 -23.18 -6.57
N LYS A 103 9.67 -23.10 -6.71
CA LYS A 103 10.46 -23.95 -7.61
C LYS A 103 10.15 -25.44 -7.50
N ASP A 104 10.01 -25.94 -6.27
CA ASP A 104 9.87 -27.38 -5.99
C ASP A 104 8.40 -27.85 -5.94
N VAL A 105 7.43 -26.93 -5.96
CA VAL A 105 6.00 -27.25 -5.88
C VAL A 105 5.23 -27.01 -7.16
N LEU A 106 5.75 -26.17 -8.06
CA LEU A 106 5.12 -25.85 -9.35
C LEU A 106 4.96 -27.09 -10.21
N LYS A 107 3.85 -27.13 -10.95
CA LYS A 107 3.53 -28.12 -11.97
C LYS A 107 3.07 -27.44 -13.24
N LYS A 108 3.12 -28.19 -14.35
CA LYS A 108 2.58 -27.72 -15.62
C LYS A 108 1.08 -27.48 -15.50
N GLY A 109 0.62 -26.30 -15.90
CA GLY A 109 -0.76 -25.85 -15.82
C GLY A 109 -1.03 -24.86 -14.68
N ASP A 110 -0.10 -24.73 -13.72
CA ASP A 110 -0.27 -23.83 -12.58
C ASP A 110 -0.24 -22.36 -12.99
N THR A 111 -0.87 -21.50 -12.17
CA THR A 111 -0.93 -20.05 -12.39
C THR A 111 -0.36 -19.29 -11.20
N ILE A 112 0.57 -18.38 -11.46
CA ILE A 112 1.23 -17.52 -10.48
C ILE A 112 0.72 -16.08 -10.69
N ILE A 113 0.28 -15.45 -9.61
CA ILE A 113 -0.31 -14.12 -9.61
C ILE A 113 0.45 -13.26 -8.61
N ILE A 114 1.12 -12.21 -9.07
CA ILE A 114 1.76 -11.23 -8.18
C ILE A 114 0.76 -10.12 -7.88
N GLU A 115 0.28 -10.03 -6.63
CA GLU A 115 -0.58 -8.93 -6.16
C GLU A 115 0.22 -7.78 -5.55
N SER A 116 1.44 -8.07 -5.11
CA SER A 116 2.38 -7.08 -4.53
C SER A 116 2.59 -5.90 -5.49
N THR A 117 2.61 -4.67 -4.98
CA THR A 117 2.95 -3.50 -5.80
C THR A 117 4.41 -3.59 -6.22
N ILE A 118 4.70 -3.50 -7.52
CA ILE A 118 6.04 -3.69 -8.07
C ILE A 118 6.38 -2.56 -9.04
N ALA A 119 7.68 -2.34 -9.26
CA ALA A 119 8.16 -1.36 -10.23
C ALA A 119 7.79 -1.76 -11.67
N PRO A 120 7.72 -0.81 -12.62
CA PRO A 120 7.46 -1.12 -14.02
C PRO A 120 8.44 -2.15 -14.58
N ARG A 121 7.91 -3.07 -15.40
CA ARG A 121 8.60 -4.20 -16.03
C ARG A 121 9.16 -5.25 -15.07
N THR A 122 8.80 -5.23 -13.78
CA THR A 122 9.25 -6.26 -12.84
C THR A 122 8.81 -7.66 -13.28
N MET A 123 7.60 -7.76 -13.82
CA MET A 123 7.06 -9.02 -14.34
C MET A 123 7.87 -9.54 -15.52
N GLU A 124 8.15 -8.70 -16.52
CA GLU A 124 8.91 -9.10 -17.72
C GLU A 124 10.41 -9.29 -17.45
N ASP A 125 11.04 -8.43 -16.64
CA ASP A 125 12.50 -8.38 -16.50
C ASP A 125 13.01 -9.16 -15.27
N VAL A 126 12.14 -9.55 -14.33
CA VAL A 126 12.51 -10.28 -13.11
C VAL A 126 11.70 -11.56 -12.93
N ALA A 127 10.38 -11.46 -12.77
CA ALA A 127 9.56 -12.62 -12.40
C ALA A 127 9.52 -13.68 -13.52
N ALA A 128 9.31 -13.26 -14.77
CA ALA A 128 9.28 -14.18 -15.90
C ALA A 128 10.61 -14.92 -16.12
N PRO A 129 11.79 -14.24 -16.13
CA PRO A 129 13.08 -14.93 -16.18
C PRO A 129 13.30 -15.94 -15.07
N MET A 130 12.88 -15.64 -13.83
CA MET A 130 13.01 -16.57 -12.70
C MET A 130 12.20 -17.85 -12.91
N ILE A 131 10.93 -17.72 -13.33
CA ILE A 131 10.07 -18.87 -13.61
C ILE A 131 10.55 -19.67 -14.82
N ALA A 132 10.98 -19.00 -15.89
CA ALA A 132 11.54 -19.66 -17.07
C ALA A 132 12.82 -20.46 -16.75
N ALA A 133 13.65 -19.96 -15.83
CA ALA A 133 14.85 -20.67 -15.36
C ALA A 133 14.55 -22.01 -14.65
N TYR A 134 13.30 -22.25 -14.24
CA TYR A 134 12.86 -23.54 -13.70
C TYR A 134 12.45 -24.54 -14.79
N GLY A 135 12.57 -24.17 -16.07
CA GLY A 135 12.25 -25.04 -17.22
C GLY A 135 10.81 -24.93 -17.71
N TYR A 136 10.08 -23.89 -17.31
CA TYR A 136 8.71 -23.62 -17.76
C TYR A 136 8.65 -22.65 -18.94
N GLU A 137 7.62 -22.81 -19.77
CA GLU A 137 7.29 -21.94 -20.89
C GLU A 137 6.06 -21.11 -20.52
N ILE A 138 6.29 -19.82 -20.24
CA ILE A 138 5.26 -18.91 -19.75
C ILE A 138 4.21 -18.64 -20.84
N GLY A 139 2.94 -18.86 -20.49
CA GLY A 139 1.80 -18.74 -21.40
C GLY A 139 1.41 -20.05 -22.09
N GLU A 140 2.21 -21.09 -21.95
CA GLU A 140 1.95 -22.42 -22.53
C GLU A 140 1.74 -23.47 -21.44
N ASN A 141 2.75 -23.69 -20.59
CA ASN A 141 2.71 -24.72 -19.56
C ASN A 141 2.82 -24.17 -18.13
N ILE A 142 3.03 -22.86 -17.97
CA ILE A 142 2.84 -22.12 -16.72
C ILE A 142 2.23 -20.75 -17.05
N PHE A 143 1.44 -20.18 -16.14
CA PHE A 143 0.81 -18.89 -16.36
C PHE A 143 1.28 -17.88 -15.31
N LEU A 144 1.65 -16.67 -15.75
CA LEU A 144 2.18 -15.64 -14.88
C LEU A 144 1.49 -14.30 -15.15
N ALA A 145 0.85 -13.74 -14.12
CA ALA A 145 0.11 -12.50 -14.20
C ALA A 145 0.39 -11.58 -13.01
N HIS A 146 0.16 -10.29 -13.20
CA HIS A 146 0.13 -9.27 -12.16
C HIS A 146 -1.31 -8.78 -11.99
N CYS A 147 -1.75 -8.72 -10.75
CA CYS A 147 -3.09 -8.28 -10.38
C CYS A 147 -2.99 -7.33 -9.19
N PRO A 148 -2.64 -6.05 -9.41
CA PRO A 148 -2.42 -5.13 -8.30
C PRO A 148 -3.70 -4.87 -7.53
N GLU A 149 -3.64 -4.97 -6.20
CA GLU A 149 -4.80 -4.76 -5.34
C GLU A 149 -5.14 -3.26 -5.20
N ARG A 150 -6.43 -2.96 -5.04
CA ARG A 150 -6.98 -1.60 -4.95
C ARG A 150 -8.01 -1.52 -3.83
N VAL A 151 -7.56 -1.69 -2.60
CA VAL A 151 -8.43 -1.70 -1.42
C VAL A 151 -8.20 -0.51 -0.52
N LEU A 152 -9.28 -0.06 0.10
CA LEU A 152 -9.31 0.90 1.19
C LEU A 152 -9.37 0.17 2.53
N PRO A 153 -8.41 0.42 3.45
CA PRO A 153 -8.51 -0.06 4.82
C PRO A 153 -9.84 0.34 5.49
N GLY A 154 -10.47 -0.59 6.20
CA GLY A 154 -11.80 -0.45 6.80
C GLY A 154 -12.96 -0.89 5.88
N LYS A 155 -12.69 -1.19 4.61
CA LYS A 155 -13.66 -1.73 3.63
C LYS A 155 -13.06 -2.80 2.73
N ILE A 156 -12.01 -3.49 3.18
CA ILE A 156 -11.20 -4.37 2.33
C ILE A 156 -12.06 -5.49 1.73
N ILE A 157 -12.89 -6.15 2.55
CA ILE A 157 -13.76 -7.25 2.09
C ILE A 157 -14.76 -6.76 1.03
N GLU A 158 -15.42 -5.62 1.27
CA GLU A 158 -16.40 -5.05 0.34
C GLU A 158 -15.73 -4.71 -1.00
N GLU A 159 -14.59 -4.04 -0.94
CA GLU A 159 -13.87 -3.56 -2.12
C GLU A 159 -13.23 -4.69 -2.93
N MET A 160 -12.65 -5.71 -2.28
CA MET A 160 -12.10 -6.87 -2.99
C MET A 160 -13.16 -7.62 -3.82
N VAL A 161 -14.42 -7.60 -3.37
CA VAL A 161 -15.53 -8.23 -4.08
C VAL A 161 -16.10 -7.34 -5.17
N HIS A 162 -16.25 -6.03 -4.94
CA HIS A 162 -17.04 -5.16 -5.83
C HIS A 162 -16.19 -4.27 -6.75
N ASN A 163 -14.92 -4.01 -6.42
CA ASN A 163 -14.09 -3.15 -7.25
C ASN A 163 -13.79 -3.79 -8.60
N ASN A 164 -13.70 -2.92 -9.60
CA ASN A 164 -13.13 -3.29 -10.88
C ASN A 164 -11.66 -3.69 -10.69
N ARG A 165 -11.21 -4.69 -11.45
CA ARG A 165 -9.87 -5.27 -11.30
C ARG A 165 -9.13 -5.27 -12.63
N ILE A 166 -7.83 -4.95 -12.58
CA ILE A 166 -6.94 -5.03 -13.75
C ILE A 166 -6.07 -6.28 -13.59
N ILE A 167 -6.02 -7.10 -14.63
CA ILE A 167 -5.19 -8.30 -14.70
C ILE A 167 -4.24 -8.16 -15.88
N GLY A 168 -2.95 -8.05 -15.59
CA GLY A 168 -1.88 -7.97 -16.57
C GLY A 168 -1.17 -9.31 -16.74
N GLY A 169 -1.34 -9.99 -17.88
CA GLY A 169 -0.61 -11.23 -18.17
C GLY A 169 0.72 -10.97 -18.89
N ILE A 170 1.73 -11.83 -18.66
CA ILE A 170 2.94 -11.88 -19.52
C ILE A 170 2.53 -12.24 -20.97
N THR A 171 1.54 -13.12 -21.10
CA THR A 171 0.85 -13.42 -22.35
C THR A 171 -0.67 -13.28 -22.17
N PRO A 172 -1.46 -13.16 -23.26
CA PRO A 172 -2.91 -13.16 -23.16
C PRO A 172 -3.49 -14.40 -22.45
N ASN A 173 -2.87 -15.57 -22.61
CA ASN A 173 -3.29 -16.78 -21.90
C ASN A 173 -3.08 -16.67 -20.39
N CYS A 174 -2.01 -16.00 -19.96
CA CYS A 174 -1.77 -15.76 -18.54
C CYS A 174 -2.86 -14.86 -17.91
N ALA A 175 -3.26 -13.80 -18.62
CA ALA A 175 -4.33 -12.92 -18.16
C ALA A 175 -5.66 -13.67 -18.03
N LYS A 176 -6.00 -14.50 -19.04
CA LYS A 176 -7.20 -15.35 -19.00
C LYS A 176 -7.20 -16.31 -17.82
N LYS A 177 -6.07 -16.99 -17.57
CA LYS A 177 -5.91 -17.93 -16.46
C LYS A 177 -6.06 -17.27 -15.09
N ALA A 178 -5.45 -16.11 -14.89
CA ALA A 178 -5.66 -15.34 -13.66
C ALA A 178 -7.11 -14.86 -13.52
N LYS A 179 -7.76 -14.44 -14.61
CA LYS A 179 -9.17 -14.05 -14.62
C LYS A 179 -10.10 -15.19 -14.24
N GLU A 180 -9.84 -16.42 -14.65
CA GLU A 180 -10.62 -17.61 -14.26
C GLU A 180 -10.71 -17.73 -12.72
N LEU A 181 -9.61 -17.52 -12.01
CA LEU A 181 -9.61 -17.50 -10.54
C LEU A 181 -10.45 -16.35 -9.99
N TYR A 182 -10.17 -15.10 -10.39
CA TYR A 182 -10.83 -13.93 -9.82
C TYR A 182 -12.33 -13.85 -10.12
N LEU A 183 -12.81 -14.43 -11.21
CA LEU A 183 -14.26 -14.52 -11.51
C LEU A 183 -15.05 -15.32 -10.45
N THR A 184 -14.39 -16.13 -9.62
CA THR A 184 -15.05 -16.83 -8.50
C THR A 184 -15.37 -15.89 -7.33
N LEU A 185 -14.71 -14.73 -7.26
CA LEU A 185 -14.79 -13.80 -6.15
C LEU A 185 -15.34 -12.42 -6.56
N VAL A 186 -14.80 -11.85 -7.64
CA VAL A 186 -15.00 -10.46 -8.05
C VAL A 186 -16.30 -10.30 -8.84
N LYS A 187 -17.13 -9.34 -8.43
CA LYS A 187 -18.36 -8.91 -9.11
C LYS A 187 -18.17 -7.67 -9.98
N GLY A 188 -17.11 -6.90 -9.73
CA GLY A 188 -16.72 -5.78 -10.58
C GLY A 188 -16.24 -6.23 -11.96
N GLU A 189 -16.03 -5.26 -12.86
CA GLU A 189 -15.49 -5.55 -14.19
C GLU A 189 -14.01 -5.95 -14.10
N ILE A 190 -13.63 -7.01 -14.81
CA ILE A 190 -12.24 -7.48 -14.90
C ILE A 190 -11.66 -7.12 -16.26
N PHE A 191 -10.69 -6.21 -16.26
CA PHE A 191 -9.97 -5.74 -17.43
C PHE A 191 -8.68 -6.53 -17.63
N GLU A 192 -8.55 -7.18 -18.79
CA GLU A 192 -7.34 -7.91 -19.18
C GLU A 192 -6.38 -7.00 -19.95
N THR A 193 -5.09 -7.04 -19.62
CA THR A 193 -4.04 -6.25 -20.27
C THR A 193 -2.68 -6.96 -20.20
N LYS A 194 -1.60 -6.28 -20.60
CA LYS A 194 -0.21 -6.74 -20.42
C LYS A 194 0.27 -6.49 -18.99
N ALA A 195 1.16 -7.34 -18.47
CA ALA A 195 1.74 -7.20 -17.13
C ALA A 195 2.29 -5.78 -16.87
N SER A 196 3.21 -5.30 -17.72
CA SER A 196 3.74 -3.93 -17.64
C SER A 196 2.70 -2.80 -17.66
N THR A 197 1.57 -3.00 -18.35
CA THR A 197 0.46 -2.02 -18.32
C THR A 197 -0.26 -2.02 -16.97
N ALA A 198 -0.46 -3.20 -16.36
CA ALA A 198 -1.07 -3.30 -15.03
C ALA A 198 -0.16 -2.69 -13.95
N GLU A 199 1.15 -2.97 -14.00
CA GLU A 199 2.14 -2.41 -13.07
C GLU A 199 2.14 -0.88 -13.15
N MET A 200 2.29 -0.33 -14.36
CA MET A 200 2.34 1.11 -14.56
C MET A 200 1.03 1.80 -14.18
N SER A 201 -0.12 1.20 -14.51
CA SER A 201 -1.43 1.76 -14.13
C SER A 201 -1.56 1.94 -12.62
N LYS A 202 -1.09 0.98 -11.83
CA LYS A 202 -1.17 1.07 -10.37
C LYS A 202 -0.32 2.22 -9.83
N LEU A 203 0.92 2.35 -10.32
CA LEU A 203 1.84 3.40 -9.88
C LEU A 203 1.38 4.79 -10.36
N MET A 204 0.78 4.89 -11.55
CA MET A 204 0.22 6.14 -12.06
C MET A 204 -0.92 6.68 -11.18
N GLU A 205 -1.75 5.84 -10.59
CA GLU A 205 -2.84 6.26 -9.70
C GLU A 205 -2.31 6.99 -8.46
N ASN A 206 -1.29 6.41 -7.81
CA ASN A 206 -0.66 7.01 -6.63
C ASN A 206 0.21 8.20 -7.01
N THR A 207 0.90 8.15 -8.15
CA THR A 207 1.68 9.29 -8.66
C THR A 207 0.81 10.49 -8.99
N TYR A 208 -0.35 10.29 -9.63
CA TYR A 208 -1.33 11.36 -9.84
C TYR A 208 -1.71 12.04 -8.53
N ARG A 209 -1.97 11.25 -7.48
CA ARG A 209 -2.36 11.79 -6.18
C ARG A 209 -1.23 12.57 -5.51
N ASP A 210 -0.01 12.04 -5.52
CA ASP A 210 1.17 12.67 -4.92
C ASP A 210 1.53 14.00 -5.60
N VAL A 211 1.56 14.02 -6.93
CA VAL A 211 1.86 15.22 -7.74
C VAL A 211 0.81 16.31 -7.51
N ASN A 212 -0.48 15.96 -7.45
CA ASN A 212 -1.53 16.96 -7.18
C ASN A 212 -1.50 17.48 -5.74
N ILE A 213 -1.07 16.67 -4.76
CA ILE A 213 -0.83 17.16 -3.39
C ILE A 213 0.39 18.09 -3.37
N ALA A 214 1.45 17.78 -4.12
CA ALA A 214 2.61 18.66 -4.25
C ALA A 214 2.23 20.02 -4.84
N LEU A 215 1.40 20.03 -5.89
CA LEU A 215 0.84 21.25 -6.44
C LEU A 215 0.07 22.05 -5.38
N ALA A 216 -0.82 21.41 -4.62
CA ALA A 216 -1.58 22.07 -3.56
C ALA A 216 -0.66 22.65 -2.47
N ASN A 217 0.37 21.89 -2.08
CA ASN A 217 1.37 22.30 -1.09
C ASN A 217 2.21 23.49 -1.56
N GLU A 218 2.62 23.51 -2.83
CA GLU A 218 3.32 24.66 -3.42
C GLU A 218 2.43 25.89 -3.47
N LEU A 219 1.16 25.74 -3.89
CA LEU A 219 0.18 26.83 -3.91
C LEU A 219 -0.05 27.41 -2.52
N VAL A 220 -0.11 26.59 -1.46
CA VAL A 220 -0.21 27.09 -0.07
C VAL A 220 0.97 27.97 0.30
N LYS A 221 2.20 27.59 -0.04
CA LYS A 221 3.39 28.40 0.26
C LYS A 221 3.34 29.75 -0.46
N ILE A 222 2.90 29.75 -1.72
CA ILE A 222 2.75 30.98 -2.51
C ILE A 222 1.66 31.86 -1.90
N SER A 223 0.46 31.32 -1.69
CA SER A 223 -0.66 32.05 -1.10
C SER A 223 -0.31 32.65 0.26
N ASP A 224 0.39 31.89 1.11
CA ASP A 224 0.85 32.35 2.41
C ASP A 224 1.81 33.55 2.30
N SER A 225 2.74 33.55 1.34
CA SER A 225 3.65 34.68 1.11
C SER A 225 2.93 35.94 0.62
N LEU A 226 1.80 35.76 -0.05
CA LEU A 226 0.97 36.84 -0.60
C LEU A 226 -0.15 37.28 0.36
N GLY A 227 -0.31 36.64 1.51
CA GLY A 227 -1.42 36.91 2.44
C GLY A 227 -2.79 36.49 1.90
N ILE A 228 -2.83 35.48 1.03
CA ILE A 228 -4.05 34.94 0.42
C ILE A 228 -4.44 33.64 1.14
N ASN A 229 -5.73 33.44 1.38
CA ASN A 229 -6.23 32.17 1.90
C ASN A 229 -6.25 31.10 0.79
N ALA A 230 -5.29 30.16 0.85
CA ALA A 230 -5.17 29.09 -0.13
C ALA A 230 -6.40 28.17 -0.18
N LEU A 231 -7.08 27.95 0.95
CA LEU A 231 -8.24 27.05 1.00
C LEU A 231 -9.44 27.63 0.26
N ASP A 232 -9.68 28.93 0.41
CA ASP A 232 -10.73 29.64 -0.33
C ASP A 232 -10.43 29.62 -1.83
N VAL A 233 -9.17 29.81 -2.22
CA VAL A 233 -8.74 29.76 -3.63
C VAL A 233 -8.92 28.37 -4.22
N ILE A 234 -8.52 27.31 -3.50
CA ILE A 234 -8.70 25.92 -3.94
C ILE A 234 -10.18 25.60 -4.12
N GLN A 235 -11.02 26.00 -3.15
CA GLN A 235 -12.46 25.81 -3.24
C GLN A 235 -13.04 26.48 -4.49
N LEU A 236 -12.73 27.76 -4.72
CA LEU A 236 -13.21 28.50 -5.90
C LEU A 236 -12.67 27.95 -7.22
N ALA A 237 -11.41 27.53 -7.27
CA ALA A 237 -10.81 26.95 -8.47
C ALA A 237 -11.46 25.61 -8.86
N ASN A 238 -11.84 24.80 -7.87
CA ASN A 238 -12.50 23.52 -8.06
C ASN A 238 -13.97 23.62 -8.51
N GLU A 239 -14.57 24.82 -8.53
CA GLU A 239 -15.87 25.04 -9.19
C GLU A 239 -15.79 24.86 -10.72
N HIS A 240 -14.58 24.90 -11.30
CA HIS A 240 -14.39 24.64 -12.72
C HIS A 240 -14.41 23.12 -13.02
N PRO A 241 -15.21 22.64 -13.99
CA PRO A 241 -15.53 21.21 -14.17
C PRO A 241 -14.37 20.29 -14.58
N ARG A 242 -13.17 20.84 -14.79
CA ARG A 242 -11.95 20.11 -15.19
C ARG A 242 -10.79 20.35 -14.22
N VAL A 243 -11.06 21.01 -13.10
CA VAL A 243 -10.06 21.34 -12.08
C VAL A 243 -10.43 20.59 -10.82
N ASN A 244 -9.47 19.86 -10.28
CA ASN A 244 -9.60 19.11 -9.04
C ASN A 244 -8.29 19.21 -8.26
N ILE A 245 -8.01 20.39 -7.72
CA ILE A 245 -6.85 20.64 -6.86
C ILE A 245 -7.07 19.88 -5.55
N HIS A 246 -6.07 19.08 -5.16
CA HIS A 246 -6.10 18.30 -3.94
C HIS A 246 -5.94 19.19 -2.70
N PHE A 247 -6.21 18.64 -1.52
CA PHE A 247 -5.98 19.35 -0.28
C PHE A 247 -4.49 19.37 0.08
N PRO A 248 -3.95 20.53 0.51
CA PRO A 248 -2.61 20.62 1.04
C PRO A 248 -2.54 20.02 2.44
N GLY A 249 -1.32 19.77 2.94
CA GLY A 249 -1.15 19.17 4.26
C GLY A 249 0.26 19.31 4.84
N PRO A 250 0.51 18.71 6.01
CA PRO A 250 1.82 18.74 6.67
C PRO A 250 2.90 17.92 5.95
N GLY A 251 2.52 17.18 4.91
CA GLY A 251 3.37 16.29 4.13
C GLY A 251 2.53 15.15 3.56
N VAL A 252 3.20 14.14 3.01
CA VAL A 252 2.57 12.94 2.46
C VAL A 252 3.22 11.72 3.10
N GLY A 253 2.40 10.86 3.72
CA GLY A 253 2.86 9.65 4.39
C GLY A 253 2.13 8.38 3.97
N GLY A 254 2.35 7.32 4.75
CA GLY A 254 1.77 5.99 4.53
C GLY A 254 2.52 5.15 3.50
N HIS A 255 2.19 3.86 3.45
CA HIS A 255 2.97 2.83 2.74
C HIS A 255 2.99 2.92 1.22
N CYS A 256 1.95 3.49 0.62
CA CYS A 256 1.83 3.49 -0.84
C CYS A 256 2.21 4.86 -1.41
N LEU A 257 1.56 5.92 -0.95
CA LEU A 257 1.67 7.23 -1.60
C LEU A 257 3.07 7.86 -1.45
N ALA A 258 3.74 7.62 -0.32
CA ALA A 258 5.08 8.11 -0.07
C ALA A 258 6.17 7.29 -0.79
N VAL A 259 5.82 6.13 -1.36
CA VAL A 259 6.77 5.12 -1.85
C VAL A 259 6.62 4.88 -3.36
N ASP A 260 5.41 4.57 -3.82
CA ASP A 260 5.12 4.17 -5.21
C ASP A 260 5.64 5.15 -6.29
N PRO A 261 5.56 6.49 -6.13
CA PRO A 261 6.12 7.41 -7.12
C PRO A 261 7.63 7.24 -7.30
N TYR A 262 8.35 6.85 -6.25
CA TYR A 262 9.79 6.60 -6.37
C TYR A 262 10.10 5.39 -7.24
N PHE A 263 9.22 4.39 -7.32
CA PHE A 263 9.45 3.25 -8.21
C PHE A 263 9.49 3.69 -9.67
N ILE A 264 8.62 4.63 -10.07
CA ILE A 264 8.68 5.23 -11.42
C ILE A 264 9.97 6.04 -11.60
N VAL A 265 10.33 6.87 -10.60
CA VAL A 265 11.54 7.70 -10.66
C VAL A 265 12.82 6.86 -10.74
N ALA A 266 12.89 5.75 -10.00
CA ALA A 266 14.02 4.84 -10.00
C ALA A 266 14.13 4.06 -11.33
N SER A 267 13.00 3.74 -11.97
CA SER A 267 12.98 3.09 -13.28
C SER A 267 13.41 4.01 -14.42
N ASP A 268 13.13 5.31 -14.36
CA ASP A 268 13.57 6.28 -15.36
C ASP A 268 13.80 7.69 -14.77
N ARG A 269 14.97 7.86 -14.15
CA ARG A 269 15.32 9.11 -13.46
C ARG A 269 15.49 10.29 -14.42
N ALA A 270 15.85 10.04 -15.68
CA ALA A 270 16.11 11.09 -16.64
C ALA A 270 14.83 11.84 -17.02
N ASP A 271 13.72 11.11 -17.17
CA ASP A 271 12.44 11.66 -17.62
C ASP A 271 11.43 11.90 -16.48
N ALA A 272 11.59 11.28 -15.30
CA ALA A 272 10.68 11.42 -14.16
C ALA A 272 10.85 12.73 -13.33
N LYS A 273 11.20 13.85 -13.96
CA LYS A 273 11.54 15.12 -13.28
C LYS A 273 10.40 15.69 -12.44
N LEU A 274 9.18 15.76 -12.99
CA LEU A 274 8.01 16.31 -12.28
C LEU A 274 7.69 15.48 -11.02
N ILE A 275 7.78 14.15 -11.13
CA ILE A 275 7.49 13.23 -10.03
C ILE A 275 8.52 13.42 -8.91
N ALA A 276 9.82 13.48 -9.27
CA ALA A 276 10.89 13.70 -8.31
C ALA A 276 10.74 15.04 -7.55
N ILE A 277 10.49 16.13 -8.28
CA ILE A 277 10.26 17.45 -7.67
C ILE A 277 9.01 17.46 -6.79
N SER A 278 7.95 16.75 -7.19
CA SER A 278 6.73 16.64 -6.38
C SER A 278 7.00 15.97 -5.04
N ARG A 279 7.82 14.91 -5.02
CA ARG A 279 8.28 14.27 -3.78
C ARG A 279 9.10 15.22 -2.92
N GLU A 280 10.02 15.99 -3.50
CA GLU A 280 10.81 17.00 -2.77
C GLU A 280 9.90 18.07 -2.14
N ILE A 281 8.90 18.56 -2.87
CA ILE A 281 7.91 19.52 -2.36
C ILE A 281 7.15 18.91 -1.18
N ASN A 282 6.62 17.70 -1.32
CA ASN A 282 5.86 17.02 -0.26
C ASN A 282 6.72 16.76 0.98
N SER A 283 7.97 16.29 0.82
CA SER A 283 8.91 16.05 1.92
C SER A 283 9.40 17.34 2.59
N SER A 284 9.25 18.51 1.95
CA SER A 284 9.60 19.80 2.56
C SER A 284 8.51 20.40 3.46
N MET A 285 7.30 19.83 3.43
CA MET A 285 6.15 20.37 4.17
C MET A 285 6.30 20.32 5.70
N PRO A 286 6.90 19.29 6.32
CA PRO A 286 7.20 19.29 7.74
C PRO A 286 7.96 20.54 8.18
N ALA A 287 9.03 20.91 7.46
CA ALA A 287 9.83 22.10 7.75
C ALA A 287 9.03 23.39 7.58
N PHE A 288 8.14 23.46 6.58
CA PHE A 288 7.24 24.60 6.40
C PHE A 288 6.29 24.78 7.59
N VAL A 289 5.66 23.70 8.06
CA VAL A 289 4.76 23.72 9.23
C VAL A 289 5.51 24.14 10.50
N ILE A 290 6.71 23.59 10.73
CA ILE A 290 7.56 23.97 11.87
C ILE A 290 7.90 25.46 11.82
N GLY A 291 8.29 25.98 10.66
CA GLY A 291 8.56 27.40 10.47
C GLY A 291 7.36 28.30 10.82
N LYS A 292 6.14 27.83 10.52
CA LYS A 292 4.90 28.53 10.90
C LYS A 292 4.64 28.49 12.39
N ALA A 293 4.76 27.32 13.00
CA ALA A 293 4.63 27.17 14.45
C ALA A 293 5.59 28.10 15.19
N LYS A 294 6.88 28.13 14.81
CA LYS A 294 7.90 29.00 15.43
C LYS A 294 7.55 30.48 15.32
N LYS A 295 7.04 30.95 14.17
CA LYS A 295 6.60 32.34 13.99
C LYS A 295 5.43 32.70 14.92
N ILE A 296 4.44 31.81 15.05
CA ILE A 296 3.29 31.99 15.95
C ILE A 296 3.78 32.05 17.41
N MET A 297 4.63 31.11 17.80
CA MET A 297 5.17 31.03 19.16
C MET A 297 5.99 32.26 19.53
N ALA A 298 6.84 32.76 18.62
CA ALA A 298 7.59 34.00 18.83
C ALA A 298 6.67 35.21 19.00
N ALA A 299 5.61 35.34 18.18
CA ALA A 299 4.66 36.45 18.27
C ALA A 299 3.81 36.42 19.55
N LYS A 300 3.68 35.26 20.20
CA LYS A 300 2.87 35.06 21.41
C LYS A 300 3.70 34.84 22.68
N ASN A 301 5.04 34.86 22.59
CA ASN A 301 5.95 34.41 23.64
C ASN A 301 5.57 33.02 24.21
N GLY A 302 5.08 32.14 23.32
CA GLY A 302 4.65 30.80 23.70
C GLY A 302 5.83 29.94 24.16
N LYS A 303 5.56 29.02 25.09
CA LYS A 303 6.57 28.11 25.66
C LYS A 303 6.24 26.63 25.49
N ARG A 304 5.02 26.30 25.06
CA ARG A 304 4.55 24.93 24.88
C ARG A 304 3.87 24.77 23.53
N ILE A 305 4.20 23.69 22.82
CA ILE A 305 3.53 23.27 21.59
C ILE A 305 2.94 21.88 21.83
N THR A 306 1.62 21.76 21.67
CA THR A 306 0.95 20.46 21.67
C THR A 306 0.69 20.04 20.22
N VAL A 307 1.29 18.93 19.79
CA VAL A 307 1.05 18.30 18.50
C VAL A 307 -0.17 17.39 18.63
N LEU A 308 -1.25 17.72 17.92
CA LEU A 308 -2.50 16.96 17.92
C LEU A 308 -2.57 16.08 16.67
N GLY A 309 -2.42 14.77 16.86
CA GLY A 309 -2.32 13.78 15.79
C GLY A 309 -0.88 13.46 15.42
N LEU A 310 -0.57 12.17 15.31
CA LEU A 310 0.76 11.62 14.98
C LEU A 310 0.71 10.67 13.77
N THR A 311 -0.48 10.27 13.34
CA THR A 311 -0.68 9.34 12.22
C THR A 311 -0.69 10.07 10.87
N TYR A 312 -0.41 9.33 9.78
CA TYR A 312 -0.36 9.93 8.44
C TYR A 312 -1.75 10.25 7.86
N LYS A 313 -2.81 9.65 8.42
CA LYS A 313 -4.21 9.81 8.06
C LYS A 313 -5.05 9.81 9.33
N GLY A 314 -6.15 10.56 9.37
CA GLY A 314 -7.04 10.57 10.54
C GLY A 314 -7.70 9.21 10.81
N ASN A 315 -7.99 8.95 12.09
CA ASN A 315 -8.73 7.79 12.59
C ASN A 315 -8.08 6.42 12.33
N ILE A 316 -6.75 6.36 12.27
CA ILE A 316 -5.96 5.11 12.24
C ILE A 316 -4.83 5.21 13.27
N ASP A 317 -4.19 4.09 13.60
CA ASP A 317 -3.06 3.97 14.54
C ASP A 317 -1.69 3.93 13.83
N ASP A 318 -1.67 3.99 12.50
CA ASP A 318 -0.47 3.85 11.70
C ASP A 318 0.37 5.14 11.64
N ILE A 319 1.53 5.08 12.29
CA ILE A 319 2.53 6.16 12.37
C ILE A 319 3.68 6.00 11.37
N ARG A 320 3.67 4.94 10.55
CA ARG A 320 4.77 4.66 9.60
C ARG A 320 4.76 5.72 8.50
N GLU A 321 5.96 6.24 8.18
CA GLU A 321 6.15 7.35 7.24
C GLU A 321 5.25 8.57 7.52
N SER A 322 4.88 8.82 8.78
CA SER A 322 3.97 9.92 9.13
C SER A 322 4.67 11.28 9.14
N PRO A 323 4.19 12.27 8.35
CA PRO A 323 4.72 13.63 8.40
C PRO A 323 4.44 14.31 9.75
N ALA A 324 3.35 13.94 10.44
CA ALA A 324 3.04 14.48 11.77
C ALA A 324 4.06 14.00 12.82
N LEU A 325 4.46 12.73 12.75
CA LEU A 325 5.51 12.19 13.60
C LEU A 325 6.87 12.83 13.31
N GLU A 326 7.18 13.07 12.02
CA GLU A 326 8.37 13.82 11.63
C GLU A 326 8.38 15.24 12.21
N ILE A 327 7.26 15.97 12.09
CA ILE A 327 7.10 17.31 12.68
C ILE A 327 7.35 17.26 14.19
N TYR A 328 6.72 16.32 14.90
CA TYR A 328 6.92 16.14 16.33
C TYR A 328 8.39 15.93 16.68
N HIS A 329 9.08 15.00 16.00
CA HIS A 329 10.48 14.71 16.28
C HIS A 329 11.40 15.88 15.98
N GLN A 330 11.17 16.62 14.90
CA GLN A 330 11.94 17.82 14.59
C GLN A 330 11.69 18.92 15.63
N LEU A 331 10.43 19.17 16.03
CA LEU A 331 10.11 20.11 17.11
C LEU A 331 10.74 19.69 18.44
N LYS A 332 10.78 18.39 18.76
CA LYS A 332 11.36 17.89 20.02
C LYS A 332 12.87 18.17 20.14
N ARG A 333 13.56 18.40 19.02
CA ARG A 333 14.98 18.81 18.98
C ARG A 333 15.17 20.29 19.28
N GLU A 334 14.12 21.10 19.26
CA GLU A 334 14.17 22.52 19.62
C GLU A 334 14.15 22.66 21.15
N THR A 335 15.05 23.47 21.71
CA THR A 335 15.18 23.65 23.16
C THR A 335 14.26 24.71 23.74
N ASP A 336 13.68 25.56 22.88
CA ASP A 336 12.92 26.75 23.30
C ASP A 336 11.47 26.44 23.70
N PHE A 337 11.00 25.23 23.41
CA PHE A 337 9.61 24.82 23.57
C PHE A 337 9.49 23.50 24.32
N GLU A 338 8.53 23.44 25.23
CA GLU A 338 7.99 22.18 25.73
C GLU A 338 7.09 21.56 24.65
N ILE A 339 7.50 20.42 24.09
CA ILE A 339 6.73 19.71 23.07
C ILE A 339 5.97 18.55 23.70
N VAL A 340 4.65 18.57 23.55
CA VAL A 340 3.72 17.51 23.97
C VAL A 340 3.12 16.89 22.71
N ALA A 341 3.03 15.57 22.66
CA ALA A 341 2.32 14.85 21.61
C ALA A 341 1.01 14.28 22.17
N GLN A 342 -0.04 14.38 21.37
CA GLN A 342 -1.33 13.85 21.72
C GLN A 342 -2.00 13.19 20.52
N ASP A 343 -2.45 11.95 20.69
CA ASP A 343 -3.20 11.21 19.66
C ASP A 343 -4.07 10.14 20.34
N SER A 344 -5.37 10.07 19.99
CA SER A 344 -6.30 9.10 20.57
C SER A 344 -6.17 7.69 20.01
N HIS A 345 -5.40 7.50 18.95
CA HIS A 345 -5.24 6.22 18.24
C HIS A 345 -3.84 5.62 18.40
N VAL A 346 -2.85 6.39 18.88
CA VAL A 346 -1.47 5.92 19.04
C VAL A 346 -1.20 5.54 20.50
N ASN A 347 -0.98 4.25 20.74
CA ASN A 347 -0.71 3.71 22.08
C ASN A 347 0.81 3.61 22.35
N LEU A 348 1.43 4.74 22.66
CA LEU A 348 2.83 4.82 23.06
C LEU A 348 2.95 5.59 24.38
N ASP A 349 3.86 5.16 25.28
CA ASP A 349 3.98 5.70 26.65
C ASP A 349 4.19 7.22 26.74
N TRP A 350 4.70 7.83 25.68
CA TRP A 350 4.99 9.27 25.60
C TRP A 350 3.91 10.08 24.87
N VAL A 351 2.83 9.43 24.41
CA VAL A 351 1.70 10.06 23.71
C VAL A 351 0.54 10.18 24.69
N GLU A 352 0.06 11.40 24.89
CA GLU A 352 -1.12 11.63 25.72
C GLU A 352 -2.38 11.23 24.94
N ALA A 353 -3.27 10.44 25.54
CA ALA A 353 -4.51 10.02 24.89
C ALA A 353 -5.68 10.98 25.17
N ASP A 354 -5.65 11.70 26.30
CA ASP A 354 -6.76 12.56 26.76
C ASP A 354 -6.57 14.05 26.38
N ILE A 355 -7.44 14.56 25.48
CA ILE A 355 -7.49 15.98 25.06
C ILE A 355 -7.70 16.91 26.26
N LYS A 356 -8.35 16.44 27.34
CA LYS A 356 -8.81 17.29 28.45
C LYS A 356 -7.77 17.47 29.56
N LYS A 357 -6.61 16.84 29.46
CA LYS A 357 -5.59 16.83 30.51
C LYS A 357 -4.69 18.08 30.51
N HIS A 358 -4.81 18.94 29.50
CA HIS A 358 -3.99 20.13 29.27
C HIS A 358 -4.86 21.35 28.95
#